data_AF-X1AIP2-F1
#
_entry.id   AF-X1AIP2-F1
#
_cell.length_a   1.000
_cell.length_b   1.000
_cell.length_c   1.000
_cell.angle_alpha   90.00
_cell.angle_beta   90.00
_cell.angle_gamma   90.00
#
_symmetry.space_group_name_H-M   'P 1'
#
loop_
_entity.id
_entity.type
_entity.pdbx_description
1 polymer ?
#
loop_
_entity_poly.entity_id
_entity_poly.type
_entity_poly.pdbx_seq_one_letter_code
_entity_poly.pdbx_strand_id
1 'polypeptide(L)'
;GIRIGTPWITQRGITREQIKRLALFIYRILTNIHPYFYIGMLGQLPRGKMDLSKFEDIKRDVANLVSEIETEEFEKSGYPHYWFLNENSNVKKTALLDEHKKLGAKLEEKNGWLIPSKYNDIKNEILASKNSAVLVDMSDYGLIKVIGERAKPFLQQLTTNDISKLKPGYSQRSFLLDKEAMVIDDVLIHQLEPDKFDRHTYILMTNPSNTDHVKTWLRNISDGYILFDDEIFKKVEGPVKVDDLKEIEDENLKMVAISLHGPNSKDVIKSINQKLAEIKKFQFVKYIIDGIECL
;
A
#
# COMPACT_ATOMS: atom_id res chain seq x y z
N GLY A 1 -10.10 -18.56 22.43
CA GLY A 1 -8.97 -19.29 23.04
C GLY A 1 -7.97 -19.62 21.96
N ILE A 2 -6.68 -19.41 22.19
CA ILE A 2 -5.62 -19.78 21.25
C ILE A 2 -5.42 -21.30 21.39
N ARG A 3 -5.73 -22.07 20.34
CA ARG A 3 -5.44 -23.50 20.30
C ARG A 3 -4.07 -23.70 19.67
N ILE A 4 -3.08 -24.03 20.48
CA ILE A 4 -1.78 -24.44 19.98
C ILE A 4 -1.83 -25.95 19.83
N GLY A 5 -2.00 -26.44 18.60
CA GLY A 5 -1.82 -27.85 18.29
C GLY A 5 -0.35 -28.20 18.38
N THR A 6 0.17 -28.50 19.57
CA THR A 6 1.59 -28.85 19.79
C THR A 6 2.10 -29.91 18.81
N PRO A 7 1.33 -30.99 18.51
CA PRO A 7 1.73 -31.99 17.51
C PRO A 7 1.94 -31.40 16.11
N TRP A 8 1.10 -30.45 15.69
CA TRP A 8 1.15 -29.84 14.36
C TRP A 8 2.37 -28.94 14.17
N ILE A 9 2.74 -28.18 15.20
CA ILE A 9 3.92 -27.30 15.19
C ILE A 9 5.20 -28.12 15.12
N THR A 10 5.31 -29.18 15.93
CA THR A 10 6.50 -30.06 15.91
C THR A 10 6.62 -30.87 14.62
N GLN A 11 5.49 -31.23 13.98
CA GLN A 11 5.49 -31.93 12.68
C GLN A 11 6.03 -31.06 11.54
N ARG A 12 6.03 -29.73 11.69
CA ARG A 12 6.60 -28.77 10.74
C ARG A 12 8.07 -28.39 11.03
N GLY A 13 8.77 -29.20 11.82
CA GLY A 13 10.19 -28.98 12.11
C GLY A 13 10.48 -27.88 13.14
N ILE A 14 9.46 -27.32 13.79
CA ILE A 14 9.66 -26.24 14.76
C ILE A 14 10.27 -26.81 16.05
N THR A 15 11.44 -26.28 16.41
CA THR A 15 12.22 -26.70 17.57
C THR A 15 11.63 -26.19 18.88
N ARG A 16 12.06 -26.79 20.01
CA ARG A 16 11.65 -26.32 21.35
C ARG A 16 11.99 -24.84 21.60
N GLU A 17 13.12 -24.36 21.08
CA GLU A 17 13.53 -22.97 21.26
C GLU A 17 12.66 -22.01 20.44
N GLN A 18 12.30 -22.40 19.21
CA GLN A 18 11.35 -21.66 18.38
C GLN A 18 9.95 -21.64 18.99
N ILE A 19 9.51 -22.71 19.65
CA ILE A 19 8.24 -22.74 20.40
C ILE A 19 8.25 -21.73 21.56
N LYS A 20 9.38 -21.59 22.28
CA LYS A 20 9.50 -20.57 23.34
C LYS A 20 9.39 -19.16 22.77
N ARG A 21 10.02 -18.88 21.62
CA ARG A 21 9.90 -17.59 20.92
C ARG A 21 8.45 -17.31 20.51
N LEU A 22 7.75 -18.30 19.94
CA LEU A 22 6.33 -18.17 19.61
C LEU A 22 5.48 -17.87 20.86
N ALA A 23 5.74 -18.57 21.97
CA ALA A 23 5.05 -18.30 23.24
C ALA A 23 5.33 -16.88 23.76
N LEU A 24 6.56 -16.38 23.60
CA LEU A 24 6.92 -15.00 23.92
C LEU A 24 6.16 -13.99 23.05
N PHE A 25 5.98 -14.27 21.75
CA PHE A 25 5.21 -13.41 20.85
C PHE A 25 3.74 -13.35 21.26
N ILE A 26 3.14 -14.51 21.58
CA ILE A 26 1.76 -14.58 22.10
C ILE A 26 1.63 -13.79 23.40
N TYR A 27 2.57 -13.96 24.33
CA TYR A 27 2.63 -13.20 25.58
C TYR A 27 2.67 -11.69 25.31
N ARG A 28 3.55 -11.24 24.40
CA ARG A 28 3.65 -9.82 24.02
C ARG A 28 2.36 -9.28 23.41
N ILE A 29 1.66 -10.06 22.57
CA ILE A 29 0.35 -9.65 22.05
C ILE A 29 -0.63 -9.48 23.21
N LEU A 30 -0.82 -10.53 24.02
CA LEU A 30 -1.83 -10.54 25.08
C LEU A 30 -1.61 -9.45 26.13
N THR A 31 -0.36 -9.14 26.47
CA THR A 31 -0.02 -8.11 27.46
C THR A 31 -0.08 -6.68 26.94
N ASN A 32 -0.05 -6.48 25.61
CA ASN A 32 -0.16 -5.16 25.00
C ASN A 32 -1.54 -4.87 24.41
N ILE A 33 -2.48 -5.82 24.49
CA ILE A 33 -3.88 -5.56 24.19
C ILE A 33 -4.46 -4.69 25.30
N HIS A 34 -5.08 -3.58 24.90
CA HIS A 34 -5.94 -2.75 25.71
C HIS A 34 -7.37 -3.30 25.60
N PRO A 35 -7.89 -4.01 26.62
CA PRO A 35 -9.20 -4.61 26.56
C PRO A 35 -10.30 -3.56 26.82
N TYR A 36 -11.43 -3.73 26.15
CA TYR A 36 -12.65 -2.97 26.40
C TYR A 36 -13.87 -3.78 25.95
N PHE A 37 -15.07 -3.31 26.22
CA PHE A 37 -16.28 -3.99 25.78
C PHE A 37 -17.34 -3.02 25.30
N TYR A 38 -18.23 -3.52 24.45
CA TYR A 38 -19.51 -2.88 24.14
C TYR A 38 -20.64 -3.60 24.85
N ILE A 39 -21.74 -2.90 25.08
CA ILE A 39 -22.99 -3.55 25.50
C ILE A 39 -23.75 -3.91 24.22
N GLY A 40 -23.75 -5.19 23.87
CA GLY A 40 -24.58 -5.73 22.79
C GLY A 40 -25.92 -6.23 23.30
N MET A 41 -26.80 -6.67 22.40
CA MET A 41 -28.12 -7.20 22.78
C MET A 41 -28.06 -8.38 23.75
N LEU A 42 -27.02 -9.20 23.67
CA LEU A 42 -26.84 -10.41 24.49
C LEU A 42 -25.84 -10.24 25.64
N GLY A 43 -25.46 -8.99 25.95
CA GLY A 43 -24.51 -8.68 27.02
C GLY A 43 -23.19 -8.09 26.52
N GLN A 44 -22.14 -8.21 27.34
CA GLN A 44 -20.85 -7.61 27.04
C GLN A 44 -20.16 -8.29 25.84
N LEU A 45 -19.80 -7.49 24.85
CA LEU A 45 -19.02 -7.89 23.68
C LEU A 45 -17.56 -7.46 23.88
N PRO A 46 -16.67 -8.37 24.32
CA PRO A 46 -15.28 -8.03 24.57
C PRO A 46 -14.56 -7.71 23.26
N ARG A 47 -13.66 -6.73 23.33
CA ARG A 47 -12.81 -6.26 22.24
C ARG A 47 -11.44 -5.92 22.80
N GLY A 48 -10.48 -5.77 21.90
CA GLY A 48 -9.12 -5.35 22.25
C GLY A 48 -8.56 -4.50 21.13
N LYS A 49 -7.74 -3.53 21.51
CA LYS A 49 -6.89 -2.78 20.57
C LYS A 49 -5.45 -2.85 21.04
N MET A 50 -4.51 -2.66 20.12
CA MET A 50 -3.08 -2.65 20.42
C MET A 50 -2.42 -1.44 19.74
N ASP A 51 -1.30 -0.98 20.28
CA ASP A 51 -0.46 0.00 19.59
C ASP A 51 0.08 -0.59 18.28
N LEU A 52 0.02 0.19 17.19
CA LEU A 52 0.45 -0.27 15.87
C LEU A 52 1.92 -0.65 15.85
N SER A 53 2.80 0.15 16.45
CA SER A 53 4.25 -0.10 16.44
C SER A 53 4.58 -1.45 17.07
N LYS A 54 3.98 -1.73 18.22
CA LYS A 54 4.14 -3.00 18.92
C LYS A 54 3.57 -4.17 18.12
N PHE A 55 2.46 -3.96 17.42
CA PHE A 55 1.85 -4.99 16.57
C PHE A 55 2.74 -5.31 15.36
N GLU A 56 3.30 -4.29 14.72
CA GLU A 56 4.25 -4.42 13.61
C GLU A 56 5.56 -5.10 14.04
N ASP A 57 6.10 -4.75 15.21
CA ASP A 57 7.29 -5.40 15.77
C ASP A 57 7.07 -6.91 15.97
N ILE A 58 5.94 -7.30 16.55
CA ILE A 58 5.63 -8.71 16.78
C ILE A 58 5.40 -9.43 15.44
N LYS A 59 4.74 -8.78 14.48
CA LYS A 59 4.60 -9.31 13.11
C LYS A 59 5.96 -9.58 12.47
N ARG A 60 6.91 -8.66 12.58
CA ARG A 60 8.29 -8.82 12.08
C ARG A 60 9.01 -9.99 12.76
N ASP A 61 8.87 -10.11 14.08
CA ASP A 61 9.46 -11.22 14.84
C ASP A 61 8.88 -12.59 14.45
N VAL A 62 7.57 -12.64 14.16
CA VAL A 62 6.91 -13.84 13.62
C VAL A 62 7.44 -14.16 12.21
N ALA A 63 7.56 -13.18 11.32
CA ALA A 63 8.10 -13.37 9.98
C ALA A 63 9.54 -13.90 10.01
N ASN A 64 10.38 -13.33 10.87
CA ASN A 64 11.75 -13.79 11.09
C ASN A 64 11.78 -15.24 11.61
N LEU A 65 10.94 -15.58 12.59
CA LEU A 65 10.84 -16.96 13.08
C LEU A 65 10.44 -17.93 11.96
N VAL A 66 9.47 -17.55 11.12
CA VAL A 66 9.03 -18.38 9.97
C VAL A 66 10.16 -18.57 8.96
N SER A 67 10.97 -17.54 8.70
CA SER A 67 12.10 -17.63 7.76
C SER A 67 13.20 -18.60 8.18
N GLU A 68 13.27 -18.96 9.48
CA GLU A 68 14.22 -19.94 10.02
C GLU A 68 13.71 -21.39 9.92
N ILE A 69 12.44 -21.58 9.52
CA ILE A 69 11.80 -22.89 9.46
C ILE A 69 11.72 -23.27 7.98
N GLU A 70 12.23 -24.46 7.62
CA GLU A 70 11.96 -25.04 6.30
C GLU A 70 10.47 -25.40 6.24
N THR A 71 9.68 -24.52 5.63
CA THR A 71 8.25 -24.74 5.42
C THR A 71 7.94 -24.95 3.96
N GLU A 72 6.95 -25.80 3.67
CA GLU A 72 6.29 -25.81 2.36
C GLU A 72 5.82 -24.39 1.98
N GLU A 73 5.90 -24.03 0.70
CA GLU A 73 5.31 -22.79 0.23
C GLU A 73 3.79 -22.83 0.48
N PHE A 74 3.31 -21.92 1.32
CA PHE A 74 1.89 -21.76 1.55
C PHE A 74 1.35 -20.68 0.62
N GLU A 75 0.22 -20.97 -0.04
CA GLU A 75 -0.54 -19.94 -0.72
C GLU A 75 -0.97 -18.86 0.28
N LYS A 76 -0.58 -17.61 -0.01
CA LYS A 76 -0.96 -16.43 0.76
C LYS A 76 -2.45 -16.13 0.51
N SER A 77 -3.36 -16.78 1.22
CA SER A 77 -4.80 -16.67 0.97
C SER A 77 -5.53 -15.72 1.94
N GLY A 78 -6.26 -14.71 1.41
CA GLY A 78 -7.22 -13.86 2.17
C GLY A 78 -6.76 -12.51 2.79
N TYR A 79 -7.22 -11.39 2.25
CA TYR A 79 -7.02 -10.06 2.86
C TYR A 79 -7.43 -9.97 4.36
N PRO A 80 -6.66 -9.35 5.30
CA PRO A 80 -5.30 -8.77 5.20
C PRO A 80 -4.24 -9.48 6.09
N HIS A 81 -4.36 -10.79 6.36
CA HIS A 81 -3.67 -11.41 7.50
C HIS A 81 -2.20 -11.85 7.31
N TYR A 82 -1.68 -11.90 6.08
CA TYR A 82 -0.34 -12.46 5.75
C TYR A 82 0.68 -11.44 5.27
N TRP A 83 0.40 -10.15 5.38
CA TRP A 83 1.36 -9.12 4.97
C TRP A 83 2.22 -8.66 6.16
N PHE A 84 3.53 -8.65 5.95
CA PHE A 84 4.57 -8.27 6.90
C PHE A 84 5.48 -7.20 6.28
N LEU A 85 5.92 -6.24 7.09
CA LEU A 85 7.07 -5.38 6.77
C LEU A 85 8.31 -6.27 6.74
N ASN A 86 8.70 -6.75 5.56
CA ASN A 86 9.90 -7.57 5.38
C ASN A 86 11.08 -6.66 5.00
N GLU A 87 12.10 -6.61 5.86
CA GLU A 87 13.39 -5.95 5.53
C GLU A 87 14.25 -6.80 4.57
N ASN A 88 14.01 -8.12 4.51
CA ASN A 88 14.79 -9.09 3.71
C ASN A 88 14.06 -9.57 2.44
N SER A 89 13.25 -8.72 1.79
CA SER A 89 12.69 -9.07 0.48
C SER A 89 13.75 -8.94 -0.61
N ASN A 90 13.79 -9.90 -1.55
CA ASN A 90 14.55 -9.74 -2.79
C ASN A 90 14.22 -8.39 -3.45
N VAL A 91 15.25 -7.70 -3.93
CA VAL A 91 15.11 -6.41 -4.61
C VAL A 91 14.09 -6.54 -5.76
N LYS A 92 13.02 -5.75 -5.68
CA LYS A 92 11.95 -5.70 -6.67
C LYS A 92 12.48 -5.09 -7.96
N LYS A 93 12.03 -5.62 -9.10
CA LYS A 93 12.44 -5.18 -10.45
C LYS A 93 11.28 -4.45 -11.11
N THR A 94 11.56 -3.36 -11.80
CA THR A 94 10.52 -2.66 -12.60
C THR A 94 10.22 -3.44 -13.88
N ALA A 95 9.01 -3.27 -14.42
CA ALA A 95 8.63 -3.88 -15.70
C ALA A 95 9.49 -3.37 -16.87
N LEU A 96 10.11 -2.19 -16.71
CA LEU A 96 10.96 -1.54 -17.71
C LEU A 96 12.46 -1.83 -17.52
N LEU A 97 12.83 -2.73 -16.59
CA LEU A 97 14.23 -2.97 -16.23
C LEU A 97 15.13 -3.30 -17.43
N ASP A 98 14.67 -4.15 -18.34
CA ASP A 98 15.47 -4.53 -19.49
C ASP A 98 15.59 -3.40 -20.51
N GLU A 99 14.59 -2.54 -20.62
CA GLU A 99 14.67 -1.34 -21.45
C GLU A 99 15.64 -0.32 -20.87
N HIS A 100 15.62 -0.13 -19.54
CA HIS A 100 16.60 0.71 -18.84
C HIS A 100 18.04 0.26 -19.11
N LYS A 101 18.30 -1.05 -19.06
CA LYS A 101 19.63 -1.60 -19.38
C LYS A 101 20.05 -1.33 -20.82
N LYS A 102 19.14 -1.51 -21.79
CA LYS A 102 19.42 -1.23 -23.21
C LYS A 102 19.74 0.24 -23.44
N LEU A 103 19.04 1.13 -22.74
CA LEU A 103 19.27 2.58 -22.78
C LEU A 103 20.52 3.02 -22.00
N GLY A 104 21.29 2.08 -21.42
CA GLY A 104 22.54 2.37 -20.72
C GLY A 104 22.35 2.95 -19.31
N ALA A 105 21.19 2.73 -18.68
CA ALA A 105 20.94 3.22 -17.33
C ALA A 105 21.93 2.63 -16.32
N LYS A 106 22.47 3.49 -15.46
CA LYS A 106 23.09 3.08 -14.20
C LYS A 106 21.98 2.78 -13.20
N LEU A 107 21.85 1.53 -12.79
CA LEU A 107 20.85 1.10 -11.83
C LEU A 107 21.34 1.27 -10.38
N GLU A 108 20.42 1.57 -9.47
CA GLU A 108 20.64 1.59 -8.03
C GLU A 108 19.50 0.88 -7.29
N GLU A 109 19.82 0.35 -6.12
CA GLU A 109 18.82 -0.17 -5.19
C GLU A 109 18.34 0.96 -4.28
N LYS A 110 17.03 1.21 -4.30
CA LYS A 110 16.40 2.25 -3.48
C LYS A 110 15.00 1.79 -3.07
N ASN A 111 14.68 1.91 -1.77
CA ASN A 111 13.39 1.50 -1.20
C ASN A 111 12.97 0.06 -1.57
N GLY A 112 13.94 -0.86 -1.67
CA GLY A 112 13.69 -2.24 -2.08
C GLY A 112 13.43 -2.45 -3.58
N TRP A 113 13.65 -1.44 -4.42
CA TRP A 113 13.51 -1.51 -5.88
C TRP A 113 14.85 -1.29 -6.59
N LEU A 114 15.07 -2.01 -7.69
CA LEU A 114 16.16 -1.76 -8.63
C LEU A 114 15.67 -0.79 -9.71
N ILE A 115 16.07 0.47 -9.63
CA ILE A 115 15.59 1.57 -10.47
C ILE A 115 16.75 2.29 -11.19
N PRO A 116 16.49 2.99 -12.31
CA PRO A 116 17.50 3.81 -12.96
C PRO A 116 17.86 5.05 -12.13
N SER A 117 19.14 5.19 -11.76
CA SER A 117 19.68 6.39 -11.09
C SER A 117 20.01 7.52 -12.06
N LYS A 118 20.50 7.16 -13.25
CA LYS A 118 20.84 8.06 -14.37
C LYS A 118 21.09 7.25 -15.65
N TYR A 119 20.94 7.88 -16.80
CA TYR A 119 21.30 7.36 -18.12
C TYR A 119 22.55 8.06 -18.67
N ASN A 120 22.69 9.35 -18.36
CA ASN A 120 23.81 10.19 -18.79
C ASN A 120 24.31 11.05 -17.61
N ASP A 121 24.67 12.31 -17.88
CA ASP A 121 24.90 13.30 -16.83
C ASP A 121 23.59 13.82 -16.26
N ILE A 122 23.47 13.83 -14.93
CA ILE A 122 22.25 14.25 -14.21
C ILE A 122 21.86 15.68 -14.58
N LYS A 123 22.84 16.56 -14.82
CA LYS A 123 22.56 17.94 -15.23
C LYS A 123 21.88 17.99 -16.60
N ASN A 124 22.27 17.14 -17.53
CA ASN A 124 21.65 17.05 -18.85
C ASN A 124 20.23 16.49 -18.77
N GLU A 125 19.97 15.51 -17.90
CA GLU A 125 18.62 14.97 -17.67
C GLU A 125 17.69 16.03 -17.06
N ILE A 126 18.19 16.79 -16.07
CA ILE A 126 17.45 17.93 -15.49
C ILE A 126 17.23 19.03 -16.54
N LEU A 127 18.19 19.29 -17.41
CA LEU A 127 18.02 20.28 -18.48
C LEU A 127 17.00 19.81 -19.51
N ALA A 128 17.01 18.52 -19.86
CA ALA A 128 16.02 17.92 -20.75
C ALA A 128 14.61 17.99 -20.16
N SER A 129 14.43 17.74 -18.86
CA SER A 129 13.11 17.84 -18.21
C SER A 129 12.55 19.27 -18.20
N LYS A 130 13.42 20.27 -18.17
CA LYS A 130 13.03 21.69 -18.24
C LYS A 130 12.75 22.19 -19.66
N ASN A 131 13.44 21.64 -20.66
CA ASN A 131 13.42 22.16 -22.03
C ASN A 131 12.68 21.29 -23.04
N SER A 132 12.31 20.06 -22.67
CA SER A 132 11.71 19.08 -23.59
C SER A 132 10.61 18.25 -22.91
N ALA A 133 10.56 16.94 -23.17
CA ALA A 133 9.75 15.97 -22.46
C ALA A 133 10.65 14.82 -21.97
N VAL A 134 10.40 14.33 -20.76
CA VAL A 134 11.11 13.20 -20.16
C VAL A 134 10.11 12.19 -19.63
N LEU A 135 10.41 10.91 -19.83
CA LEU A 135 9.69 9.81 -19.23
C LEU A 135 10.44 9.35 -17.97
N VAL A 136 9.73 9.19 -16.86
CA VAL A 136 10.29 8.70 -15.60
C VAL A 136 9.54 7.44 -15.20
N ASP A 137 10.29 6.38 -14.92
CA ASP A 137 9.76 5.15 -14.34
C ASP A 137 9.41 5.42 -12.86
N MET A 138 8.13 5.27 -12.54
CA MET A 138 7.58 5.50 -11.19
C MET A 138 7.08 4.18 -10.60
N SER A 139 7.59 3.03 -11.08
CA SER A 139 7.17 1.70 -10.62
C SER A 139 7.41 1.48 -9.12
N ASP A 140 8.35 2.21 -8.52
CA ASP A 140 8.64 2.16 -7.09
C ASP A 140 7.55 2.83 -6.22
N TYR A 141 6.79 3.79 -6.76
CA TYR A 141 5.66 4.43 -6.06
C TYR A 141 4.55 3.44 -5.77
N GLY A 142 3.98 3.50 -4.57
CA GLY A 142 2.89 2.61 -4.17
C GLY A 142 1.58 2.96 -4.89
N LEU A 143 0.82 1.94 -5.26
CA LEU A 143 -0.51 2.08 -5.87
C LEU A 143 -1.51 1.28 -5.03
N ILE A 144 -2.10 1.93 -4.03
CA ILE A 144 -2.95 1.29 -3.04
C ILE A 144 -4.41 1.52 -3.40
N LYS A 145 -5.14 0.47 -3.74
CA LYS A 145 -6.57 0.51 -4.02
C LYS A 145 -7.37 0.38 -2.73
N VAL A 146 -8.20 1.37 -2.42
CA VAL A 146 -9.14 1.36 -1.29
C VAL A 146 -10.57 1.27 -1.84
N ILE A 147 -11.29 0.21 -1.50
CA ILE A 147 -12.63 -0.06 -2.02
C ILE A 147 -13.60 -0.54 -0.94
N GLY A 148 -14.85 -0.07 -1.00
CA GLY A 148 -15.93 -0.48 -0.11
C GLY A 148 -17.03 0.56 -0.02
N GLU A 149 -18.20 0.17 0.49
CA GLU A 149 -19.32 1.09 0.74
C GLU A 149 -18.91 2.25 1.66
N ARG A 150 -18.03 1.96 2.64
CA ARG A 150 -17.50 2.93 3.59
C ARG A 150 -16.17 3.55 3.18
N ALA A 151 -15.67 3.33 1.96
CA ALA A 151 -14.36 3.86 1.54
C ALA A 151 -14.29 5.40 1.55
N LYS A 152 -15.39 6.06 1.17
CA LYS A 152 -15.49 7.53 1.21
C LYS A 152 -15.37 8.09 2.64
N PRO A 153 -16.23 7.71 3.61
CA PRO A 153 -16.09 8.18 4.98
C PRO A 153 -14.81 7.70 5.67
N PHE A 154 -14.32 6.50 5.34
CA PHE A 154 -13.01 6.00 5.81
C PHE A 154 -11.88 6.97 5.43
N LEU A 155 -11.71 7.25 4.14
CA LEU A 155 -10.67 8.18 3.69
C LEU A 155 -10.90 9.58 4.24
N GLN A 156 -12.15 10.06 4.29
CA GLN A 156 -12.48 11.38 4.83
C GLN A 156 -11.97 11.60 6.27
N GLN A 157 -11.93 10.55 7.09
CA GLN A 157 -11.43 10.61 8.47
C GLN A 157 -9.90 10.50 8.55
N LEU A 158 -9.25 9.93 7.54
CA LEU A 158 -7.81 9.66 7.53
C LEU A 158 -6.97 10.67 6.76
N THR A 159 -7.62 11.49 5.94
CA THR A 159 -6.95 12.42 5.03
C THR A 159 -7.23 13.87 5.44
N THR A 160 -6.23 14.74 5.31
CA THR A 160 -6.39 16.18 5.64
C THR A 160 -7.31 16.96 4.71
N ASN A 161 -7.51 16.50 3.47
CA ASN A 161 -8.34 17.16 2.49
C ASN A 161 -9.77 16.58 2.43
N ASP A 162 -10.72 17.38 1.97
CA ASP A 162 -12.15 17.03 1.90
C ASP A 162 -12.44 16.07 0.72
N ILE A 163 -12.37 14.77 1.01
CA ILE A 163 -12.72 13.66 0.10
C ILE A 163 -14.17 13.76 -0.39
N SER A 164 -15.06 14.42 0.36
CA SER A 164 -16.45 14.56 -0.06
C SER A 164 -16.62 15.34 -1.37
N LYS A 165 -15.66 16.23 -1.66
CA LYS A 165 -15.59 17.07 -2.87
C LYS A 165 -14.89 16.41 -4.04
N LEU A 166 -14.14 15.33 -3.80
CA LEU A 166 -13.53 14.53 -4.86
C LEU A 166 -14.65 13.85 -5.67
N LYS A 167 -14.48 13.78 -6.98
CA LYS A 167 -15.44 13.18 -7.92
C LYS A 167 -14.76 12.08 -8.72
N PRO A 168 -15.50 11.07 -9.20
CA PRO A 168 -14.96 10.10 -10.15
C PRO A 168 -14.26 10.77 -11.34
N GLY A 169 -13.09 10.23 -11.71
CA GLY A 169 -12.23 10.79 -12.77
C GLY A 169 -11.37 11.99 -12.34
N TYR A 170 -11.38 12.34 -11.05
CA TYR A 170 -10.53 13.39 -10.50
C TYR A 170 -9.59 12.87 -9.42
N SER A 171 -8.49 13.60 -9.26
CA SER A 171 -7.44 13.35 -8.29
C SER A 171 -7.33 14.50 -7.30
N GLN A 172 -6.86 14.24 -6.10
CA GLN A 172 -6.57 15.28 -5.11
C GLN A 172 -5.37 14.89 -4.25
N ARG A 173 -4.50 15.85 -3.98
CA ARG A 173 -3.42 15.67 -2.99
C ARG A 173 -3.99 15.74 -1.58
N SER A 174 -3.48 14.93 -0.68
CA SER A 174 -3.78 15.02 0.75
C SER A 174 -2.60 14.50 1.56
N PHE A 175 -2.58 14.79 2.86
CA PHE A 175 -1.70 14.10 3.81
C PHE A 175 -2.47 13.01 4.55
N LEU A 176 -1.74 11.96 4.92
CA LEU A 176 -2.12 10.98 5.94
C LEU A 176 -1.32 11.31 7.19
N LEU A 177 -1.99 11.40 8.34
CA LEU A 177 -1.37 11.73 9.62
C LEU A 177 -1.60 10.62 10.64
N ASP A 178 -0.68 10.47 11.57
CA ASP A 178 -0.88 9.64 12.76
C ASP A 178 -1.66 10.42 13.85
N LYS A 179 -1.83 9.78 15.01
CA LYS A 179 -2.60 10.34 16.12
C LYS A 179 -1.91 11.55 16.77
N GLU A 180 -0.60 11.67 16.63
CA GLU A 180 0.21 12.82 17.05
C GLU A 180 0.25 13.94 16.00
N ALA A 181 -0.52 13.81 14.91
CA ALA A 181 -0.52 14.72 13.76
C ALA A 181 0.81 14.79 13.00
N MET A 182 1.65 13.77 13.13
CA MET A 182 2.86 13.62 12.31
C MET A 182 2.50 13.04 10.94
N VAL A 183 3.22 13.49 9.91
CA VAL A 183 2.95 13.05 8.53
C VAL A 183 3.43 11.62 8.35
N ILE A 184 2.49 10.72 8.02
CA ILE A 184 2.76 9.36 7.56
C ILE A 184 3.20 9.40 6.10
N ASP A 185 2.41 10.09 5.25
CA ASP A 185 2.74 10.28 3.84
C ASP A 185 1.96 11.46 3.21
N ASP A 186 2.49 12.04 2.13
CA ASP A 186 1.71 12.86 1.20
C ASP A 186 1.26 12.00 0.02
N VAL A 187 -0.05 11.93 -0.22
CA VAL A 187 -0.64 11.00 -1.18
C VAL A 187 -1.40 11.74 -2.28
N LEU A 188 -1.40 11.18 -3.49
CA LEU A 188 -2.33 11.56 -4.55
C LEU A 188 -3.46 10.54 -4.58
N ILE A 189 -4.68 11.01 -4.34
CA ILE A 189 -5.87 10.17 -4.25
C ILE A 189 -6.67 10.32 -5.53
N HIS A 190 -6.85 9.24 -6.27
CA HIS A 190 -7.68 9.14 -7.47
C HIS A 190 -9.02 8.53 -7.09
N GLN A 191 -10.13 9.18 -7.41
CA GLN A 191 -11.44 8.53 -7.29
C GLN A 191 -11.83 7.90 -8.63
N LEU A 192 -11.91 6.57 -8.65
CA LEU A 192 -12.41 5.83 -9.80
C LEU A 192 -13.95 5.88 -9.83
N GLU A 193 -14.51 5.49 -10.97
CA GLU A 193 -15.93 5.14 -11.03
C GLU A 193 -16.26 4.04 -10.00
N PRO A 194 -17.47 4.05 -9.42
CA PRO A 194 -17.93 2.97 -8.56
C PRO A 194 -17.78 1.62 -9.25
N ASP A 195 -17.52 0.58 -8.46
CA ASP A 195 -17.42 -0.76 -9.02
C ASP A 195 -18.82 -1.32 -9.37
N LYS A 196 -18.86 -2.57 -9.87
CA LYS A 196 -20.12 -3.24 -10.26
C LYS A 196 -21.15 -3.39 -9.12
N PHE A 197 -20.75 -3.14 -7.87
CA PHE A 197 -21.60 -3.18 -6.69
C PHE A 197 -21.87 -1.77 -6.13
N ASP A 198 -21.62 -0.72 -6.92
CA ASP A 198 -21.77 0.69 -6.55
C ASP A 198 -20.91 1.11 -5.35
N ARG A 199 -19.77 0.43 -5.14
CA ARG A 199 -18.87 0.73 -4.03
C ARG A 199 -17.88 1.81 -4.45
N HIS A 200 -17.66 2.77 -3.56
CA HIS A 200 -16.62 3.77 -3.74
C HIS A 200 -15.25 3.11 -3.89
N THR A 201 -14.52 3.53 -4.92
CA THR A 201 -13.22 2.98 -5.28
C THR A 201 -12.21 4.11 -5.44
N TYR A 202 -11.09 4.01 -4.75
CA TYR A 202 -10.00 4.97 -4.79
C TYR A 202 -8.67 4.27 -5.07
N ILE A 203 -7.74 4.98 -5.71
CA ILE A 203 -6.32 4.60 -5.76
C ILE A 203 -5.52 5.69 -5.07
N LEU A 204 -4.73 5.32 -4.08
CA LEU A 204 -3.78 6.19 -3.40
C LEU A 204 -2.41 5.91 -3.97
N MET A 205 -1.79 6.94 -4.56
CA MET A 205 -0.39 6.92 -4.93
C MET A 205 0.44 7.43 -3.75
N THR A 206 1.32 6.59 -3.23
CA THR A 206 2.17 6.86 -2.04
C THR A 206 3.62 7.06 -2.44
N ASN A 207 4.40 7.72 -1.59
CA ASN A 207 5.85 7.76 -1.79
C ASN A 207 6.46 6.36 -1.67
N PRO A 208 7.52 6.04 -2.45
CA PRO A 208 8.10 4.70 -2.48
C PRO A 208 8.50 4.16 -1.10
N SER A 209 9.16 4.98 -0.27
CA SER A 209 9.63 4.60 1.08
C SER A 209 8.50 4.29 2.07
N ASN A 210 7.31 4.84 1.85
CA ASN A 210 6.21 4.82 2.82
C ASN A 210 5.11 3.82 2.44
N THR A 211 5.13 3.30 1.20
CA THR A 211 4.09 2.42 0.64
C THR A 211 3.67 1.30 1.58
N ASP A 212 4.64 0.58 2.10
CA ASP A 212 4.43 -0.61 2.93
C ASP A 212 3.86 -0.27 4.31
N HIS A 213 4.31 0.84 4.89
CA HIS A 213 3.76 1.36 6.13
C HIS A 213 2.34 1.90 5.94
N VAL A 214 2.08 2.72 4.92
CA VAL A 214 0.73 3.24 4.60
C VAL A 214 -0.26 2.10 4.36
N LYS A 215 0.12 1.11 3.55
CA LYS A 215 -0.70 -0.09 3.27
C LYS A 215 -1.09 -0.81 4.55
N THR A 216 -0.12 -1.00 5.45
CA THR A 216 -0.32 -1.70 6.72
C THR A 216 -1.18 -0.90 7.68
N TRP A 217 -0.92 0.39 7.79
CA TRP A 217 -1.68 1.31 8.60
C TRP A 217 -3.15 1.34 8.17
N LEU A 218 -3.45 1.52 6.88
CA LEU A 218 -4.82 1.52 6.35
C LEU A 218 -5.56 0.19 6.63
N ARG A 219 -4.88 -0.95 6.46
CA ARG A 219 -5.44 -2.28 6.77
C ARG A 219 -5.79 -2.41 8.25
N ASN A 220 -4.85 -2.07 9.12
CA ASN A 220 -5.04 -2.18 10.57
C ASN A 220 -6.13 -1.24 11.11
N ILE A 221 -6.23 -0.02 10.56
CA ILE A 221 -7.32 0.90 10.89
C ILE A 221 -8.65 0.32 10.43
N SER A 222 -8.74 -0.17 9.18
CA SER A 222 -9.95 -0.77 8.62
C SER A 222 -10.48 -1.94 9.47
N ASP A 223 -9.58 -2.80 9.95
CA ASP A 223 -9.91 -3.95 10.78
C ASP A 223 -10.30 -3.56 12.23
N GLY A 224 -9.88 -2.37 12.69
CA GLY A 224 -10.21 -1.84 14.01
C GLY A 224 -9.44 -2.47 15.17
N TYR A 225 -8.30 -3.11 14.90
CA TYR A 225 -7.45 -3.76 15.92
C TYR A 225 -6.39 -2.85 16.53
N ILE A 226 -6.18 -1.66 15.96
CA ILE A 226 -5.17 -0.72 16.46
C ILE A 226 -5.76 0.48 17.17
N LEU A 227 -4.98 1.05 18.09
CA LEU A 227 -5.22 2.37 18.65
C LEU A 227 -4.76 3.43 17.64
N PHE A 228 -5.67 4.31 17.24
CA PHE A 228 -5.39 5.48 16.39
C PHE A 228 -5.76 6.80 17.08
N ASP A 229 -6.26 6.72 18.32
CA ASP A 229 -6.69 7.84 19.15
C ASP A 229 -6.54 7.37 20.62
N ASP A 230 -6.40 8.31 21.54
CA ASP A 230 -6.30 8.01 22.97
C ASP A 230 -7.61 7.44 23.54
N GLU A 231 -8.75 7.73 22.89
CA GLU A 231 -10.04 7.17 23.24
C GLU A 231 -10.23 5.76 22.64
N ILE A 232 -10.16 4.75 23.51
CA ILE A 232 -10.24 3.33 23.13
C ILE A 232 -11.52 2.95 22.35
N PHE A 233 -12.62 3.68 22.54
CA PHE A 233 -13.91 3.39 21.90
C PHE A 233 -14.05 3.96 20.49
N LYS A 234 -13.23 4.95 20.09
CA LYS A 234 -13.34 5.57 18.77
C LYS A 234 -13.01 4.57 17.66
N LYS A 235 -13.68 4.70 16.52
CA LYS A 235 -13.44 3.88 15.34
C LYS A 235 -13.49 4.75 14.10
N VAL A 236 -12.65 4.40 13.14
CA VAL A 236 -12.77 4.90 11.78
C VAL A 236 -13.83 4.08 11.06
N GLU A 237 -14.58 4.71 10.17
CA GLU A 237 -15.64 4.08 9.39
C GLU A 237 -15.08 2.96 8.50
N GLY A 238 -15.58 1.74 8.65
CA GLY A 238 -15.09 0.57 7.91
C GLY A 238 -16.06 -0.62 8.03
N PRO A 239 -15.74 -1.80 7.47
CA PRO A 239 -14.46 -2.15 6.86
C PRO A 239 -14.36 -1.68 5.40
N VAL A 240 -13.12 -1.49 4.96
CA VAL A 240 -12.74 -1.30 3.55
C VAL A 240 -11.71 -2.37 3.16
N LYS A 241 -11.64 -2.69 1.87
CA LYS A 241 -10.57 -3.51 1.31
C LYS A 241 -9.44 -2.62 0.80
N VAL A 242 -8.20 -2.97 1.09
CA VAL A 242 -6.97 -2.22 0.78
C VAL A 242 -5.98 -3.10 0.01
N ASP A 243 -6.09 -3.11 -1.31
CA ASP A 243 -5.23 -3.92 -2.18
C ASP A 243 -4.00 -3.12 -2.62
N ASP A 244 -2.84 -3.79 -2.70
CA ASP A 244 -1.68 -3.23 -3.37
C ASP A 244 -1.75 -3.68 -4.83
N LEU A 245 -1.95 -2.74 -5.76
CA LEU A 245 -2.08 -3.05 -7.18
C LEU A 245 -0.77 -3.55 -7.79
N LYS A 246 0.36 -3.53 -7.08
CA LYS A 246 1.61 -4.13 -7.54
C LYS A 246 1.77 -5.59 -7.08
N GLU A 247 1.07 -5.98 -6.02
CA GLU A 247 1.17 -7.28 -5.38
C GLU A 247 -0.13 -8.11 -5.51
N ILE A 248 -1.10 -7.63 -6.29
CA ILE A 248 -2.35 -8.36 -6.54
C ILE A 248 -2.09 -9.61 -7.39
N GLU A 249 -2.78 -10.71 -7.07
CA GLU A 249 -2.61 -12.00 -7.74
C GLU A 249 -3.07 -11.98 -9.20
N ASP A 250 -4.12 -11.22 -9.49
CA ASP A 250 -4.62 -11.07 -10.86
C ASP A 250 -3.68 -10.14 -11.64
N GLU A 251 -2.83 -10.74 -12.48
CA GLU A 251 -1.89 -10.02 -13.35
C GLU A 251 -2.58 -8.97 -14.23
N ASN A 252 -3.85 -9.16 -14.61
CA ASN A 252 -4.58 -8.18 -15.42
C ASN A 252 -4.98 -6.92 -14.65
N LEU A 253 -4.96 -6.99 -13.32
CA LEU A 253 -5.26 -5.86 -12.44
C LEU A 253 -3.99 -5.19 -11.93
N LYS A 254 -2.80 -5.71 -12.26
CA LYS A 254 -1.55 -5.08 -11.85
C LYS A 254 -1.36 -3.76 -12.57
N MET A 255 -0.91 -2.76 -11.81
CA MET A 255 -0.63 -1.44 -12.34
C MET A 255 0.81 -1.04 -12.04
N VAL A 256 1.41 -0.35 -13.00
CA VAL A 256 2.67 0.37 -12.84
C VAL A 256 2.44 1.83 -13.19
N ALA A 257 3.26 2.71 -12.62
CA ALA A 257 3.20 4.13 -12.92
C ALA A 257 4.40 4.53 -13.77
N ILE A 258 4.13 5.29 -14.81
CA ILE A 258 5.13 6.07 -15.56
C ILE A 258 4.67 7.51 -15.56
N SER A 259 5.61 8.44 -15.61
CA SER A 259 5.29 9.85 -15.68
C SER A 259 5.98 10.51 -16.86
N LEU A 260 5.26 11.40 -17.52
CA LEU A 260 5.76 12.20 -18.64
C LEU A 260 5.77 13.66 -18.20
N HIS A 261 6.96 14.25 -18.13
CA HIS A 261 7.18 15.59 -17.60
C HIS A 261 7.89 16.50 -18.58
N GLY A 262 7.69 17.81 -18.45
CA GLY A 262 8.38 18.85 -19.23
C GLY A 262 7.47 19.61 -20.20
N PRO A 263 7.91 20.78 -20.71
CA PRO A 263 7.10 21.65 -21.56
C PRO A 263 6.54 20.97 -22.82
N ASN A 264 7.26 19.99 -23.39
CA ASN A 264 6.84 19.32 -24.62
C ASN A 264 5.99 18.06 -24.37
N SER A 265 5.72 17.72 -23.10
CA SER A 265 4.91 16.53 -22.74
C SER A 265 3.54 16.54 -23.41
N LYS A 266 2.92 17.72 -23.53
CA LYS A 266 1.61 17.88 -24.17
C LYS A 266 1.66 17.49 -25.66
N ASP A 267 2.75 17.80 -26.36
CA ASP A 267 2.88 17.47 -27.79
C ASP A 267 3.13 15.98 -28.02
N VAL A 268 3.86 15.32 -27.11
CA VAL A 268 3.99 13.86 -27.09
C VAL A 268 2.63 13.19 -26.86
N ILE A 269 1.81 13.70 -25.94
CA ILE A 269 0.46 13.15 -25.74
C ILE A 269 -0.46 13.43 -26.94
N LYS A 270 -0.35 14.60 -27.58
CA LYS A 270 -1.11 14.91 -28.80
C LYS A 270 -0.82 13.95 -29.95
N SER A 271 0.43 13.50 -30.11
CA SER A 271 0.77 12.54 -31.17
C SER A 271 0.15 11.16 -30.95
N ILE A 272 -0.16 10.81 -29.69
CA ILE A 272 -0.93 9.61 -29.34
C ILE A 272 -2.43 9.87 -29.57
N ASN A 273 -2.98 10.90 -28.94
CA ASN A 273 -4.36 11.31 -29.12
C ASN A 273 -4.58 12.77 -28.69
N GLN A 274 -5.13 13.58 -29.59
CA GLN A 274 -5.40 14.99 -29.35
C GLN A 274 -6.31 15.25 -28.14
N LYS A 275 -7.31 14.39 -27.86
CA LYS A 275 -8.23 14.54 -26.72
C LYS A 275 -7.53 14.34 -25.37
N LEU A 276 -6.52 13.49 -25.30
CA LEU A 276 -5.76 13.27 -24.06
C LEU A 276 -4.97 14.52 -23.65
N ALA A 277 -4.57 15.35 -24.61
CA ALA A 277 -3.88 16.61 -24.34
C ALA A 277 -4.80 17.71 -23.75
N GLU A 278 -6.11 17.49 -23.74
CA GLU A 278 -7.12 18.42 -23.20
C GLU A 278 -7.55 18.08 -21.77
N ILE A 279 -7.03 16.99 -21.20
CA ILE A 279 -7.31 16.60 -19.82
C ILE A 279 -6.89 17.73 -18.87
N LYS A 280 -7.81 18.11 -17.99
CA LYS A 280 -7.58 19.20 -17.03
C LYS A 280 -6.65 18.74 -15.91
N LYS A 281 -5.98 19.70 -15.27
CA LYS A 281 -5.18 19.44 -14.07
C LYS A 281 -6.03 18.69 -13.03
N PHE A 282 -5.46 17.65 -12.43
CA PHE A 282 -6.15 16.78 -11.45
C PHE A 282 -7.36 16.01 -12.01
N GLN A 283 -7.48 15.87 -13.32
CA GLN A 283 -8.41 14.95 -13.96
C GLN A 283 -7.60 13.79 -14.58
N PHE A 284 -8.21 12.62 -14.69
CA PHE A 284 -7.63 11.46 -15.36
C PHE A 284 -8.74 10.72 -16.13
N VAL A 285 -8.36 9.88 -17.09
CA VAL A 285 -9.32 9.17 -17.96
C VAL A 285 -8.78 7.79 -18.31
N LYS A 286 -9.68 6.80 -18.32
CA LYS A 286 -9.35 5.49 -18.87
C LYS A 286 -9.11 5.59 -20.37
N TYR A 287 -7.98 5.08 -20.85
CA TYR A 287 -7.64 5.05 -22.27
C TYR A 287 -6.78 3.83 -22.60
N ILE A 288 -6.76 3.42 -23.87
CA ILE A 288 -5.93 2.29 -24.34
C ILE A 288 -4.84 2.84 -25.25
N ILE A 289 -3.57 2.68 -24.86
CA ILE A 289 -2.41 3.04 -25.67
C ILE A 289 -1.77 1.75 -26.17
N ASP A 290 -1.80 1.52 -27.48
CA ASP A 290 -1.23 0.32 -28.13
C ASP A 290 -1.65 -1.01 -27.48
N GLY A 291 -2.92 -1.10 -27.08
CA GLY A 291 -3.49 -2.29 -26.44
C GLY A 291 -3.28 -2.39 -24.93
N ILE A 292 -2.58 -1.44 -24.33
CA ILE A 292 -2.35 -1.37 -22.88
C ILE A 292 -3.37 -0.41 -22.25
N GLU A 293 -4.10 -0.89 -21.25
CA GLU A 293 -5.02 -0.05 -20.47
C GLU A 293 -4.25 0.93 -19.59
N CYS A 294 -4.62 2.20 -19.66
CA CYS A 294 -4.04 3.30 -18.89
C CYS A 294 -5.14 4.09 -18.16
N LEU A 295 -4.75 4.72 -17.05
CA LEU A 295 -5.58 5.66 -16.27
C LEU A 295 -5.06 7.10 -16.41
#